data_AF-A0A6A2ZUT3-F1
#
_entry.id   AF-A0A6A2ZUT3-F1
#
_cell.length_a   1.000
_cell.length_b   1.000
_cell.length_c   1.000
_cell.angle_alpha   90.00
_cell.angle_beta   90.00
_cell.angle_gamma   90.00
#
_symmetry.space_group_name_H-M   'P 1'
#
loop_
_entity.id
_entity.type
_entity.pdbx_description
1 polymer ?
#
loop_
_entity_poly.entity_id
_entity_poly.type
_entity_poly.pdbx_seq_one_letter_code
_entity_poly.pdbx_strand_id
1 'polypeptide(L)'
;MAKPDYQGKSLPLWDFNTILASQGVEFLLSGEEKVPLTSFNNEKTIICLFFSANWCRPCQGFNPKLVHLYNTLRTMGKEVEIVFVSLDHDADGFDVHFKTMPWLAVPFDVNLHKRLRERFHVNRIPSLVHLNLDGQSVDEDLIGLIEDYGEDAFPFTRKRREELNALDDSKRQGGKFDQLLAGPGRDYVIASNGGKILVSELVGKTVGLYFGAQWCPPCRAFTAHLVESYKQLRSSRGGCFEVVLVSSDREQNEFDANLCSMPWLAVPFEDRTRQDLCRIFNIKAIPALVLIGPDGKPISTNGKNIITLYGAKAFPFTQSSIEEIEANLKKEGDLLPRQIQDIKHEHVLKLDMAKAYVCYNCKRQGKFWAFSCDACDYDLHPTCVEEAC
;
A
#
# COMPACT_ATOMS: atom_id res chain seq x y z
N MET A 1 -3.37 -44.60 -55.28
CA MET A 1 -3.68 -43.87 -54.04
C MET A 1 -2.38 -43.37 -53.44
N ALA A 2 -2.06 -42.09 -53.67
CA ALA A 2 -0.95 -41.41 -53.03
C ALA A 2 -1.55 -40.21 -52.27
N LYS A 3 -1.30 -40.13 -50.96
CA LYS A 3 -1.72 -38.99 -50.14
C LYS A 3 -0.80 -37.80 -50.45
N PRO A 4 -1.33 -36.57 -50.56
CA PRO A 4 -0.47 -35.40 -50.64
C PRO A 4 0.10 -35.09 -49.26
N ASP A 5 1.41 -34.85 -49.28
CA ASP A 5 2.23 -34.46 -48.15
C ASP A 5 1.93 -32.99 -47.82
N TYR A 6 1.17 -32.76 -46.74
CA TYR A 6 0.93 -31.41 -46.23
C TYR A 6 2.08 -31.06 -45.30
N GLN A 7 3.09 -30.37 -45.84
CA GLN A 7 4.07 -29.64 -45.05
C GLN A 7 3.33 -28.52 -44.29
N GLY A 8 2.89 -28.81 -43.08
CA GLY A 8 2.41 -27.82 -42.13
C GLY A 8 3.57 -26.94 -41.69
N LYS A 9 3.76 -25.79 -42.35
CA LYS A 9 4.50 -24.68 -41.75
C LYS A 9 3.71 -24.25 -40.51
N SER A 10 4.25 -24.52 -39.32
CA SER A 10 3.75 -23.93 -38.08
C SER A 10 3.95 -22.42 -38.17
N LEU A 11 2.88 -21.67 -38.42
CA LEU A 11 2.86 -20.22 -38.21
C LEU A 11 3.02 -19.98 -36.71
N PRO A 12 3.94 -19.11 -36.25
CA PRO A 12 3.97 -18.72 -34.84
C PRO A 12 2.72 -17.87 -34.59
N LEU A 13 1.70 -18.47 -33.97
CA LEU A 13 0.60 -17.70 -33.41
C LEU A 13 1.20 -16.72 -32.38
N TRP A 14 0.81 -15.45 -32.44
CA TRP A 14 1.10 -14.38 -31.44
C TRP A 14 2.35 -13.49 -31.64
N ASP A 15 2.78 -13.29 -32.89
CA ASP A 15 3.76 -12.26 -33.24
C ASP A 15 3.15 -10.83 -33.19
N PHE A 16 3.84 -9.86 -32.54
CA PHE A 16 3.40 -8.46 -32.38
C PHE A 16 3.01 -7.80 -33.70
N ASN A 17 3.86 -7.96 -34.72
CA ASN A 17 3.63 -7.38 -36.04
C ASN A 17 2.37 -7.97 -36.68
N THR A 18 2.20 -9.29 -36.55
CA THR A 18 1.01 -9.98 -37.05
C THR A 18 -0.26 -9.51 -36.36
N ILE A 19 -0.23 -9.26 -35.04
CA ILE A 19 -1.39 -8.75 -34.29
C ILE A 19 -1.77 -7.36 -34.78
N LEU A 20 -0.84 -6.41 -34.84
CA LEU A 20 -1.14 -5.05 -35.29
C LEU A 20 -1.54 -5.01 -36.78
N ALA A 21 -0.84 -5.75 -37.64
CA ALA A 21 -1.20 -5.85 -39.06
C ALA A 21 -2.61 -6.43 -39.27
N SER A 22 -3.02 -7.43 -38.48
CA SER A 22 -4.38 -8.00 -38.53
C SER A 22 -5.48 -6.98 -38.18
N GLN A 23 -5.12 -5.90 -37.47
CA GLN A 23 -6.04 -4.83 -37.11
C GLN A 23 -6.01 -3.65 -38.11
N GLY A 24 -5.12 -3.71 -39.12
CA GLY A 24 -4.96 -2.68 -40.15
C GLY A 24 -3.85 -1.67 -39.86
N VAL A 25 -2.92 -1.97 -38.94
CA VAL A 25 -1.74 -1.11 -38.71
C VAL A 25 -0.66 -1.47 -39.71
N GLU A 26 -0.22 -0.50 -40.51
CA GLU A 26 0.86 -0.69 -41.50
C GLU A 26 2.22 -0.19 -40.99
N PHE A 27 2.21 0.87 -40.17
CA PHE A 27 3.39 1.52 -39.62
C PHE A 27 3.06 2.11 -38.23
N LEU A 28 4.09 2.39 -37.45
CA LEU A 28 4.02 3.16 -36.21
C LEU A 28 4.61 4.55 -36.41
N LEU A 29 4.34 5.46 -35.48
CA LEU A 29 4.87 6.82 -35.46
C LEU A 29 5.99 6.95 -34.44
N SER A 30 7.08 7.60 -34.84
CA SER A 30 8.14 8.12 -33.97
C SER A 30 8.18 9.64 -34.17
N GLY A 31 7.43 10.38 -33.36
CA GLY A 31 7.11 11.77 -33.70
C GLY A 31 6.35 11.84 -35.03
N GLU A 32 6.89 12.55 -36.01
CA GLU A 32 6.30 12.66 -37.36
C GLU A 32 6.77 11.55 -38.33
N GLU A 33 7.77 10.76 -37.93
CA GLU A 33 8.36 9.73 -38.79
C GLU A 33 7.57 8.42 -38.76
N LYS A 34 7.49 7.74 -39.91
CA LYS A 34 6.84 6.44 -40.05
C LYS A 34 7.87 5.32 -39.88
N VAL A 35 7.62 4.44 -38.92
CA VAL A 35 8.45 3.26 -38.62
C VAL A 35 7.72 1.99 -39.10
N PRO A 36 8.28 1.22 -40.04
CA PRO A 36 7.70 -0.05 -40.47
C PRO A 36 7.63 -1.09 -39.35
N LEU A 37 6.58 -1.90 -39.31
CA LEU A 37 6.45 -3.00 -38.33
C LEU A 37 7.59 -4.03 -38.45
N THR A 38 8.14 -4.22 -39.65
CA THR A 38 9.25 -5.16 -39.88
C THR A 38 10.57 -4.73 -39.22
N SER A 39 10.65 -3.51 -38.68
CA SER A 39 11.85 -3.00 -38.00
C SER A 39 12.03 -3.55 -36.58
N PHE A 40 11.03 -4.26 -36.02
CA PHE A 40 11.11 -4.81 -34.66
C PHE A 40 11.62 -6.25 -34.63
N ASN A 41 12.56 -6.53 -33.73
CA ASN A 41 12.99 -7.88 -33.40
C ASN A 41 12.16 -8.43 -32.22
N ASN A 42 11.07 -9.11 -32.55
CA ASN A 42 10.08 -9.58 -31.57
C ASN A 42 10.57 -10.74 -30.68
N GLU A 43 11.76 -11.30 -30.94
CA GLU A 43 12.30 -12.42 -30.16
C GLU A 43 13.05 -11.99 -28.89
N LYS A 44 13.52 -10.74 -28.82
CA LYS A 44 14.36 -10.25 -27.72
C LYS A 44 13.82 -9.01 -27.02
N THR A 45 12.97 -8.23 -27.70
CA THR A 45 12.38 -7.02 -27.16
C THR A 45 11.06 -7.30 -26.47
N ILE A 46 10.94 -6.87 -25.22
CA ILE A 46 9.66 -6.85 -24.50
C ILE A 46 8.80 -5.72 -25.04
N ILE A 47 7.64 -6.02 -25.60
CA ILE A 47 6.74 -5.01 -26.20
C ILE A 47 5.50 -4.84 -25.34
N CYS A 48 5.19 -3.60 -24.97
CA CYS A 48 3.99 -3.24 -24.22
C CYS A 48 3.10 -2.26 -25.00
N LEU A 49 1.80 -2.51 -25.04
CA LEU A 49 0.82 -1.52 -25.52
C LEU A 49 0.37 -0.64 -24.36
N PHE A 50 0.54 0.67 -24.51
CA PHE A 50 0.11 1.65 -23.52
C PHE A 50 -1.16 2.36 -23.97
N PHE A 51 -2.28 2.01 -23.36
CA PHE A 51 -3.58 2.65 -23.60
C PHE A 51 -3.75 3.83 -22.66
N SER A 52 -3.86 5.03 -23.22
CA SER A 52 -3.82 6.28 -22.48
C SER A 52 -4.55 7.38 -23.25
N ALA A 53 -4.85 8.50 -22.59
CA ALA A 53 -5.48 9.65 -23.24
C ALA A 53 -5.11 10.95 -22.53
N ASN A 54 -5.08 12.06 -23.28
CA ASN A 54 -4.76 13.38 -22.77
C ASN A 54 -5.80 13.86 -21.74
N TRP A 55 -7.08 13.63 -22.00
CA TRP A 55 -8.18 14.05 -21.12
C TRP A 55 -8.24 13.29 -19.78
N CYS A 56 -7.47 12.21 -19.65
CA CYS A 56 -7.48 11.31 -18.50
C CYS A 56 -6.45 11.73 -17.44
N ARG A 57 -6.91 12.32 -16.33
CA ARG A 57 -6.03 12.75 -15.23
C ARG A 57 -5.17 11.62 -14.63
N PRO A 58 -5.67 10.39 -14.35
CA PRO A 58 -4.81 9.29 -13.92
C PRO A 58 -3.71 8.95 -14.93
N CYS A 59 -4.02 9.06 -16.22
CA CYS A 59 -3.07 8.84 -17.30
C CYS A 59 -1.95 9.88 -17.29
N GLN A 60 -2.30 11.16 -17.11
CA GLN A 60 -1.32 12.24 -16.93
C GLN A 60 -0.43 12.02 -15.70
N GLY A 61 -0.99 11.49 -14.61
CA GLY A 61 -0.23 11.20 -13.39
C GLY A 61 0.73 10.01 -13.53
N PHE A 62 0.37 8.99 -14.31
CA PHE A 62 1.19 7.80 -14.53
C PHE A 62 2.27 8.01 -15.61
N ASN A 63 2.00 8.82 -16.63
CA ASN A 63 2.89 8.98 -17.78
C ASN A 63 4.34 9.36 -17.41
N PRO A 64 4.61 10.36 -16.53
CA PRO A 64 5.99 10.67 -16.12
C PRO A 64 6.71 9.50 -15.45
N LYS A 65 6.00 8.67 -14.68
CA LYS A 65 6.57 7.47 -14.05
C LYS A 65 6.97 6.43 -15.09
N LEU A 66 6.11 6.21 -16.09
CA LEU A 66 6.38 5.26 -17.18
C LEU A 66 7.54 5.75 -18.08
N VAL A 67 7.62 7.05 -18.37
CA VAL A 67 8.75 7.66 -19.09
C VAL A 67 10.06 7.46 -18.32
N HIS A 68 10.06 7.73 -17.01
CA HIS A 68 11.22 7.50 -16.17
C HIS A 68 11.67 6.03 -16.20
N LEU A 69 10.73 5.10 -15.99
CA LEU A 69 10.99 3.66 -16.05
C LEU A 69 11.59 3.24 -17.40
N TYR A 70 10.97 3.66 -18.50
CA TYR A 70 11.41 3.32 -19.87
C TYR A 70 12.85 3.77 -20.11
N ASN A 71 13.17 5.02 -19.78
CA ASN A 71 14.52 5.57 -19.95
C ASN A 71 15.55 4.88 -19.07
N THR A 72 15.19 4.55 -17.82
CA THR A 72 16.06 3.80 -16.91
C THR A 72 16.36 2.41 -17.46
N LEU A 73 15.35 1.66 -17.90
CA LEU A 73 15.53 0.33 -18.48
C LEU A 73 16.38 0.36 -19.75
N ARG A 74 16.15 1.33 -20.64
CA ARG A 74 16.97 1.53 -21.85
C ARG A 74 18.43 1.84 -21.51
N THR A 75 18.67 2.69 -20.51
CA THR A 75 20.02 3.02 -20.03
C THR A 75 20.73 1.80 -19.43
N MET A 76 19.99 0.90 -18.79
CA MET A 76 20.48 -0.39 -18.30
C MET A 76 20.70 -1.43 -19.41
N GLY A 77 20.50 -1.07 -20.68
CA GLY A 77 20.65 -1.95 -21.84
C GLY A 77 19.53 -2.99 -21.98
N LYS A 78 18.36 -2.77 -21.36
CA LYS A 78 17.21 -3.66 -21.51
C LYS A 78 16.49 -3.38 -22.83
N GLU A 79 16.13 -4.43 -23.54
CA GLU A 79 15.32 -4.34 -24.76
C GLU A 79 13.83 -4.28 -24.37
N VAL A 80 13.30 -3.07 -24.31
CA VAL A 80 11.88 -2.79 -24.03
C VAL A 80 11.36 -1.77 -25.02
N GLU A 81 10.20 -2.00 -25.62
CA GLU A 81 9.49 -1.02 -26.42
C GLU A 81 8.08 -0.81 -25.89
N ILE A 82 7.64 0.45 -25.90
CA ILE A 82 6.27 0.84 -25.56
C ILE A 82 5.61 1.37 -26.82
N VAL A 83 4.37 0.98 -27.07
CA VAL A 83 3.58 1.47 -28.20
C VAL A 83 2.31 2.09 -27.66
N PHE A 84 2.21 3.41 -27.80
CA PHE A 84 1.07 4.19 -27.40
C PHE A 84 -0.13 3.93 -28.30
N VAL A 85 -1.27 3.64 -27.68
CA VAL A 85 -2.58 3.56 -28.32
C VAL A 85 -3.49 4.58 -27.65
N SER A 86 -3.86 5.62 -28.39
CA SER A 86 -4.65 6.73 -27.83
C SER A 86 -6.12 6.38 -27.70
N LEU A 87 -6.73 6.81 -26.60
CA LEU A 87 -8.19 6.87 -26.43
C LEU A 87 -8.71 8.31 -26.41
N ASP A 88 -7.96 9.23 -27.01
CA ASP A 88 -8.43 10.60 -27.27
C ASP A 88 -9.53 10.60 -28.33
N HIS A 89 -10.38 11.63 -28.27
CA HIS A 89 -11.51 11.78 -29.17
C HIS A 89 -11.14 12.40 -30.52
N ASP A 90 -9.99 13.07 -30.58
CA ASP A 90 -9.51 13.82 -31.73
C ASP A 90 -7.97 13.77 -31.84
N ALA A 91 -7.47 14.18 -33.01
CA ALA A 91 -6.06 14.17 -33.33
C ALA A 91 -5.26 15.19 -32.49
N ASP A 92 -5.87 16.33 -32.14
CA ASP A 92 -5.21 17.36 -31.32
C ASP A 92 -4.88 16.82 -29.93
N GLY A 93 -5.81 16.11 -29.30
CA GLY A 93 -5.60 15.42 -28.02
C GLY A 93 -4.50 14.36 -28.11
N PHE A 94 -4.51 13.56 -29.18
CA PHE A 94 -3.45 12.59 -29.46
C PHE A 94 -2.07 13.26 -29.57
N ASP A 95 -1.94 14.31 -30.39
CA ASP A 95 -0.67 14.97 -30.67
C ASP A 95 -0.09 15.64 -29.42
N VAL A 96 -0.94 16.30 -28.63
CA VAL A 96 -0.54 16.92 -27.36
C VAL A 96 0.02 15.87 -26.40
N HIS A 97 -0.64 14.72 -26.27
CA HIS A 97 -0.21 13.67 -25.36
C HIS A 97 1.03 12.95 -25.84
N PHE A 98 1.08 12.59 -27.13
CA PHE A 98 2.17 11.85 -27.73
C PHE A 98 3.51 12.60 -27.65
N LYS A 99 3.49 13.94 -27.77
CA LYS A 99 4.69 14.78 -27.58
C LYS A 99 5.37 14.64 -26.22
N THR A 100 4.67 14.09 -25.22
CA THR A 100 5.22 13.85 -23.88
C THR A 100 5.88 12.48 -23.72
N MET A 101 5.90 11.66 -24.78
CA MET A 101 6.32 10.26 -24.74
C MET A 101 7.56 10.02 -25.63
N PRO A 102 8.56 9.25 -25.16
CA PRO A 102 9.77 8.96 -25.93
C PRO A 102 9.64 7.73 -26.86
N TRP A 103 8.50 7.05 -26.82
CA TRP A 103 8.27 5.78 -27.49
C TRP A 103 7.35 5.92 -28.70
N LEU A 104 6.96 4.81 -29.32
CA LEU A 104 6.20 4.81 -30.57
C LEU A 104 4.70 4.93 -30.36
N ALA A 105 3.95 5.31 -31.40
CA ALA A 105 2.49 5.33 -31.37
C ALA A 105 1.84 4.64 -32.57
N VAL A 106 0.66 4.06 -32.34
CA VAL A 106 -0.25 3.72 -33.44
C VAL A 106 -0.78 5.02 -34.04
N PRO A 107 -0.80 5.18 -35.38
CA PRO A 107 -1.35 6.37 -36.02
C PRO A 107 -2.80 6.62 -35.60
N PHE A 108 -3.14 7.89 -35.36
CA PHE A 108 -4.46 8.26 -34.84
C PHE A 108 -5.60 7.84 -35.79
N ASP A 109 -6.37 6.85 -35.36
CA ASP A 109 -7.63 6.44 -35.96
C ASP A 109 -8.55 5.93 -34.84
N VAL A 110 -9.64 6.66 -34.60
CA VAL A 110 -10.61 6.36 -33.53
C VAL A 110 -11.21 4.96 -33.67
N ASN A 111 -11.48 4.50 -34.88
CA ASN A 111 -12.05 3.17 -35.12
C ASN A 111 -11.02 2.07 -34.91
N LEU A 112 -9.78 2.29 -35.34
CA LEU A 112 -8.66 1.37 -35.10
C LEU A 112 -8.36 1.24 -33.61
N HIS A 113 -8.22 2.36 -32.90
CA HIS A 113 -7.96 2.36 -31.46
C HIS A 113 -9.10 1.70 -30.67
N LYS A 114 -10.35 1.89 -31.09
CA LYS A 114 -11.50 1.17 -30.53
C LYS A 114 -11.38 -0.35 -30.71
N ARG A 115 -11.04 -0.82 -31.91
CA ARG A 115 -10.83 -2.27 -32.16
C ARG A 115 -9.69 -2.84 -31.32
N LEU A 116 -8.57 -2.11 -31.20
CA LEU A 116 -7.44 -2.51 -30.35
C LEU A 116 -7.86 -2.60 -28.87
N ARG A 117 -8.56 -1.57 -28.36
CA ARG A 117 -9.10 -1.57 -27.00
C ARG A 117 -9.98 -2.79 -26.73
N GLU A 118 -10.89 -3.11 -27.65
CA GLU A 118 -11.78 -4.28 -27.54
C GLU A 118 -11.00 -5.60 -27.60
N ARG A 119 -10.04 -5.71 -28.53
CA ARG A 119 -9.20 -6.90 -28.73
C ARG A 119 -8.36 -7.27 -27.51
N PHE A 120 -7.85 -6.26 -26.80
CA PHE A 120 -7.03 -6.40 -25.60
C PHE A 120 -7.85 -6.25 -24.30
N HIS A 121 -9.17 -6.22 -24.39
CA HIS A 121 -10.09 -6.14 -23.24
C HIS A 121 -9.80 -4.97 -22.28
N VAL A 122 -9.38 -3.82 -22.83
CA VAL A 122 -9.01 -2.64 -22.04
C VAL A 122 -10.27 -1.90 -21.57
N ASN A 123 -10.61 -2.12 -20.30
CA ASN A 123 -11.81 -1.56 -19.68
C ASN A 123 -11.56 -0.24 -18.94
N ARG A 124 -10.30 0.07 -18.60
CA ARG A 124 -9.90 1.26 -17.84
C ARG A 124 -8.57 1.81 -18.39
N ILE A 125 -8.34 3.10 -18.21
CA ILE A 125 -7.06 3.75 -18.52
C ILE A 125 -6.53 4.54 -17.29
N PRO A 126 -5.19 4.66 -17.13
CA PRO A 126 -4.15 4.07 -17.99
C PRO A 126 -4.13 2.54 -17.91
N SER A 127 -3.76 1.88 -19.00
CA SER A 127 -3.56 0.43 -19.05
C SER A 127 -2.31 0.11 -19.84
N LEU A 128 -1.51 -0.83 -19.35
CA LEU A 128 -0.30 -1.31 -20.00
C LEU A 128 -0.45 -2.82 -20.22
N VAL A 129 -0.40 -3.24 -21.47
CA VAL A 129 -0.57 -4.65 -21.86
C VAL A 129 0.74 -5.18 -22.40
N HIS A 130 1.33 -6.15 -21.70
CA HIS A 130 2.51 -6.85 -22.18
C HIS A 130 2.12 -7.90 -23.23
N LEU A 131 2.79 -7.85 -24.37
CA LEU A 131 2.58 -8.76 -25.48
C LEU A 131 3.58 -9.91 -25.39
N ASN A 132 3.22 -10.98 -24.66
CA ASN A 132 4.04 -12.18 -24.57
C ASN A 132 3.39 -13.39 -25.26
N LEU A 133 4.26 -14.30 -25.76
CA LEU A 133 4.01 -15.44 -26.65
C LEU A 133 2.90 -16.43 -26.24
N ASP A 134 2.44 -16.38 -24.98
CA ASP A 134 1.51 -17.38 -24.43
C ASP A 134 0.04 -17.12 -24.81
N GLY A 135 -0.27 -15.96 -25.41
CA GLY A 135 -1.60 -15.65 -25.94
C GLY A 135 -2.74 -15.60 -24.91
N GLN A 136 -2.43 -15.82 -23.63
CA GLN A 136 -3.36 -15.69 -22.52
C GLN A 136 -3.11 -14.33 -21.87
N SER A 137 -3.77 -13.29 -22.41
CA SER A 137 -3.98 -12.06 -21.66
C SER A 137 -4.90 -12.41 -20.48
N VAL A 138 -4.32 -12.80 -19.35
CA VAL A 138 -5.00 -12.66 -18.06
C VAL A 138 -4.97 -11.16 -17.74
N ASP A 139 -6.03 -10.65 -17.12
CA ASP A 139 -6.09 -9.29 -16.57
C ASP A 139 -4.95 -9.12 -15.54
N GLU A 140 -3.75 -8.78 -16.02
CA GLU A 140 -2.57 -8.54 -15.21
C GLU A 140 -2.44 -7.04 -14.99
N ASP A 141 -2.60 -6.63 -13.73
CA ASP A 141 -2.39 -5.24 -13.32
C ASP A 141 -0.88 -4.90 -13.39
N LEU A 142 -0.42 -4.55 -14.60
CA LEU A 142 0.95 -4.14 -14.88
C LEU A 142 1.25 -2.72 -14.37
N ILE A 143 0.23 -1.86 -14.36
CA ILE A 143 0.36 -0.50 -13.81
C ILE A 143 0.69 -0.63 -12.32
N GLY A 144 -0.10 -1.39 -11.56
CA GLY A 144 0.17 -1.67 -10.16
C GLY A 144 1.54 -2.31 -9.93
N LEU A 145 1.93 -3.29 -10.76
CA LEU A 145 3.26 -3.90 -10.67
C LEU A 145 4.40 -2.89 -10.82
N ILE A 146 4.28 -1.96 -11.77
CA ILE A 146 5.27 -0.91 -12.01
C ILE A 146 5.27 0.10 -10.87
N GLU A 147 4.11 0.50 -10.36
CA GLU A 147 4.02 1.41 -9.22
C GLU A 147 4.61 0.80 -7.94
N ASP A 148 4.47 -0.51 -7.78
CA ASP A 148 4.94 -1.27 -6.63
C ASP A 148 6.45 -1.58 -6.68
N TYR A 149 6.97 -1.93 -7.85
CA TYR A 149 8.32 -2.49 -8.00
C TYR A 149 9.23 -1.71 -8.95
N GLY A 150 8.71 -0.74 -9.72
CA GLY A 150 9.52 0.06 -10.63
C GLY A 150 10.27 -0.80 -11.64
N GLU A 151 11.57 -0.54 -11.80
CA GLU A 151 12.48 -1.28 -12.67
C GLU A 151 12.65 -2.75 -12.28
N ASP A 152 12.46 -3.11 -11.00
CA ASP A 152 12.57 -4.49 -10.52
C ASP A 152 11.48 -5.40 -11.11
N ALA A 153 10.37 -4.80 -11.57
CA ALA A 153 9.27 -5.47 -12.23
C ALA A 153 9.64 -6.06 -13.59
N PHE A 154 10.68 -5.54 -14.26
CA PHE A 154 11.13 -6.04 -15.55
C PHE A 154 11.57 -7.51 -15.44
N PRO A 155 11.19 -8.42 -16.37
CA PRO A 155 10.58 -8.19 -17.70
C PRO A 155 9.05 -8.20 -17.74
N PHE A 156 8.37 -7.78 -16.66
CA PHE A 156 6.90 -7.67 -16.57
C PHE A 156 6.18 -8.99 -16.86
N THR A 157 6.79 -10.11 -16.47
CA THR A 157 6.21 -11.44 -16.61
C THR A 157 5.50 -11.86 -15.33
N ARG A 158 4.51 -12.73 -15.46
CA ARG A 158 3.88 -13.40 -14.31
C ARG A 158 4.91 -14.06 -13.38
N LYS A 159 5.87 -14.80 -13.96
CA LYS A 159 6.94 -15.43 -13.19
C LYS A 159 7.73 -14.40 -12.37
N ARG A 160 8.08 -13.26 -12.98
CA ARG A 160 8.80 -12.20 -12.28
C ARG A 160 7.97 -11.59 -11.14
N ARG A 161 6.67 -11.38 -11.35
CA ARG A 161 5.74 -10.95 -10.29
C ARG A 161 5.70 -11.94 -9.13
N GLU A 162 5.62 -13.24 -9.43
CA GLU A 162 5.62 -14.29 -8.41
C GLU A 162 6.94 -14.31 -7.60
N GLU A 163 8.09 -14.13 -8.26
CA GLU A 163 9.40 -13.98 -7.59
C GLU A 163 9.45 -12.77 -6.66
N LEU A 164 8.93 -11.62 -7.11
CA LEU A 164 8.90 -10.38 -6.32
C LEU A 164 7.98 -10.50 -5.11
N ASN A 165 6.79 -11.08 -5.30
CA ASN A 165 5.87 -11.35 -4.20
C ASN A 165 6.50 -12.31 -3.17
N ALA A 166 7.21 -13.35 -3.63
CA ALA A 166 7.92 -14.26 -2.74
C ALA A 166 9.06 -13.58 -1.97
N LEU A 167 9.76 -12.63 -2.61
CA LEU A 167 10.77 -11.80 -1.94
C LEU A 167 10.15 -10.95 -0.83
N ASP A 168 8.99 -10.36 -1.08
CA ASP A 168 8.29 -9.56 -0.07
C ASP A 168 7.77 -10.39 1.10
N ASP A 169 7.20 -11.55 0.82
CA ASP A 169 6.77 -12.49 1.86
C ASP A 169 7.96 -12.97 2.69
N SER A 170 9.11 -13.20 2.04
CA SER A 170 10.37 -13.51 2.71
C SER A 170 10.84 -12.36 3.60
N LYS A 171 10.82 -11.10 3.12
CA LYS A 171 11.15 -9.92 3.95
C LYS A 171 10.18 -9.78 5.13
N ARG A 172 8.88 -9.95 4.88
CA ARG A 172 7.82 -9.86 5.90
C ARG A 172 8.01 -10.89 7.01
N GLN A 173 8.36 -12.13 6.68
CA GLN A 173 8.45 -13.24 7.64
C GLN A 173 9.88 -13.50 8.16
N GLY A 174 10.89 -12.94 7.49
CA GLY A 174 12.29 -13.32 7.64
C GLY A 174 12.97 -12.86 8.93
N GLY A 175 12.34 -11.97 9.71
CA GLY A 175 12.87 -11.58 11.02
C GLY A 175 14.04 -10.60 10.99
N LYS A 176 14.26 -9.89 9.87
CA LYS A 176 15.47 -9.07 9.66
C LYS A 176 15.12 -7.61 9.45
N PHE A 177 15.38 -6.79 10.46
CA PHE A 177 15.17 -5.34 10.37
C PHE A 177 15.94 -4.70 9.22
N ASP A 178 17.18 -5.14 8.94
CA ASP A 178 17.96 -4.60 7.81
C ASP A 178 17.24 -4.81 6.46
N GLN A 179 16.51 -5.90 6.28
CA GLN A 179 15.78 -6.16 5.03
C GLN A 179 14.50 -5.35 4.89
N LEU A 180 14.00 -4.80 6.00
CA LEU A 180 12.77 -4.00 6.05
C LEU A 180 13.05 -2.51 6.10
N LEU A 181 14.05 -2.10 6.87
CA LEU A 181 14.31 -0.72 7.25
C LEU A 181 15.58 -0.16 6.67
N ALA A 182 16.50 -0.95 6.10
CA ALA A 182 17.64 -0.41 5.36
C ALA A 182 17.27 -0.16 3.90
N GLY A 183 17.96 0.78 3.26
CA GLY A 183 17.84 1.11 1.84
C GLY A 183 19.20 1.02 1.14
N PRO A 184 19.26 1.19 -0.19
CA PRO A 184 20.53 1.24 -0.91
C PRO A 184 21.47 2.31 -0.34
N GLY A 185 22.58 1.88 0.27
CA GLY A 185 23.54 2.79 0.91
C GLY A 185 23.08 3.44 2.21
N ARG A 186 21.97 2.98 2.82
CA ARG A 186 21.44 3.49 4.09
C ARG A 186 21.13 2.35 5.07
N ASP A 187 21.74 2.39 6.24
CA ASP A 187 21.57 1.44 7.35
C ASP A 187 21.00 2.08 8.62
N TYR A 188 20.41 3.28 8.51
CA TYR A 188 19.92 4.05 9.66
C TYR A 188 18.51 4.61 9.44
N VAL A 189 17.75 4.78 10.51
CA VAL A 189 16.54 5.62 10.58
C VAL A 189 16.85 6.95 11.24
N ILE A 190 15.96 7.94 11.11
CA ILE A 190 16.20 9.31 11.60
C ILE A 190 15.30 9.66 12.79
N ALA A 191 15.85 10.41 13.73
CA ALA A 191 15.11 11.07 14.80
C ALA A 191 14.72 12.51 14.41
N SER A 192 13.79 13.11 15.15
CA SER A 192 13.30 14.47 14.88
C SER A 192 14.36 15.57 14.97
N ASN A 193 15.45 15.33 15.70
CA ASN A 193 16.60 16.24 15.78
C ASN A 193 17.64 16.00 14.65
N GLY A 194 17.33 15.17 13.65
CA GLY A 194 18.24 14.77 12.58
C GLY A 194 19.25 13.69 12.97
N GLY A 195 19.21 13.20 14.21
CA GLY A 195 20.05 12.10 14.68
C GLY A 195 19.80 10.83 13.88
N LYS A 196 20.88 10.14 13.49
CA LYS A 196 20.82 8.87 12.76
C LYS A 196 20.99 7.72 13.75
N ILE A 197 20.05 6.78 13.74
CA ILE A 197 20.05 5.58 14.58
C ILE A 197 20.19 4.38 13.68
N LEU A 198 21.19 3.53 13.92
CA LEU A 198 21.42 2.36 13.07
C LEU A 198 20.25 1.39 13.20
N VAL A 199 19.88 0.74 12.09
CA VAL A 199 18.82 -0.27 12.07
C VAL A 199 19.17 -1.45 13.00
N SER A 200 20.46 -1.77 13.14
CA SER A 200 20.95 -2.78 14.07
C SER A 200 20.65 -2.46 15.55
N GLU A 201 20.49 -1.19 15.92
CA GLU A 201 20.10 -0.77 17.28
C GLU A 201 18.62 -1.03 17.59
N LEU A 202 17.82 -1.42 16.59
CA LEU A 202 16.42 -1.83 16.76
C LEU A 202 16.28 -3.34 17.03
N VAL A 203 17.31 -4.13 16.76
CA VAL A 203 17.31 -5.57 17.00
C VAL A 203 17.11 -5.86 18.49
N GLY A 204 16.23 -6.81 18.81
CA GLY A 204 15.87 -7.15 20.19
C GLY A 204 14.82 -6.25 20.83
N LYS A 205 14.36 -5.18 20.15
CA LYS A 205 13.22 -4.36 20.59
C LYS A 205 11.95 -4.79 19.87
N THR A 206 10.80 -4.59 20.52
CA THR A 206 9.52 -4.56 19.82
C THR A 206 9.43 -3.24 19.06
N VAL A 207 9.16 -3.28 17.77
CA VAL A 207 9.10 -2.10 16.90
C VAL A 207 7.71 -1.94 16.31
N GLY A 208 7.11 -0.76 16.46
CA GLY A 208 5.90 -0.37 15.75
C GLY A 208 6.23 0.37 14.46
N LEU A 209 5.96 -0.21 13.29
CA LEU A 209 5.97 0.50 12.02
C LEU A 209 4.66 1.28 11.87
N TYR A 210 4.73 2.59 12.08
CA TYR A 210 3.57 3.46 12.07
C TYR A 210 3.41 4.12 10.70
N PHE A 211 2.37 3.74 9.97
CA PHE A 211 2.00 4.33 8.69
C PHE A 211 1.00 5.47 8.94
N GLY A 212 1.42 6.70 8.69
CA GLY A 212 0.62 7.88 9.01
C GLY A 212 1.09 9.14 8.30
N ALA A 213 0.29 10.20 8.41
CA ALA A 213 0.58 11.50 7.83
C ALA A 213 -0.10 12.63 8.62
N GLN A 214 0.49 13.81 8.60
CA GLN A 214 0.02 15.00 9.31
C GLN A 214 -1.29 15.53 8.73
N TRP A 215 -1.43 15.49 7.39
CA TRP A 215 -2.63 15.95 6.69
C TRP A 215 -3.87 15.10 7.01
N CYS A 216 -3.70 13.90 7.56
CA CYS A 216 -4.78 12.92 7.79
C CYS A 216 -5.41 13.05 9.20
N PRO A 217 -6.68 13.49 9.36
CA PRO A 217 -7.29 13.65 10.67
C PRO A 217 -7.39 12.37 11.51
N PRO A 218 -7.79 11.21 10.95
CA PRO A 218 -7.75 9.94 11.68
C PRO A 218 -6.34 9.57 12.17
N CYS A 219 -5.28 9.94 11.44
CA CYS A 219 -3.91 9.73 11.90
C CYS A 219 -3.63 10.53 13.16
N ARG A 220 -3.92 11.83 13.17
CA ARG A 220 -3.69 12.70 14.33
C ARG A 220 -4.39 12.19 15.59
N ALA A 221 -5.63 11.72 15.47
CA ALA A 221 -6.35 11.11 16.59
C ALA A 221 -5.64 9.86 17.12
N PHE A 222 -5.18 8.97 16.23
CA PHE A 222 -4.44 7.78 16.62
C PHE A 222 -3.06 8.09 17.21
N THR A 223 -2.35 9.08 16.66
CA THR A 223 -1.04 9.52 17.16
C THR A 223 -1.08 9.84 18.64
N ALA A 224 -2.14 10.52 19.12
CA ALA A 224 -2.30 10.83 20.54
C ALA A 224 -2.32 9.56 21.41
N HIS A 225 -3.07 8.53 21.01
CA HIS A 225 -3.11 7.23 21.72
C HIS A 225 -1.77 6.51 21.68
N LEU A 226 -1.06 6.58 20.55
CA LEU A 226 0.25 5.95 20.38
C LEU A 226 1.32 6.65 21.23
N VAL A 227 1.33 7.99 21.27
CA VAL A 227 2.24 8.77 22.12
C VAL A 227 2.06 8.43 23.59
N GLU A 228 0.81 8.34 24.07
CA GLU A 228 0.53 7.99 25.45
C GLU A 228 1.07 6.59 25.79
N SER A 229 0.75 5.60 24.95
CA SER A 229 1.23 4.22 25.15
C SER A 229 2.76 4.13 25.07
N TYR A 230 3.37 4.86 24.15
CA TYR A 230 4.82 4.92 23.98
C TYR A 230 5.52 5.46 25.23
N LYS A 231 5.03 6.59 25.78
CA LYS A 231 5.58 7.19 27.00
C LYS A 231 5.48 6.23 28.19
N GLN A 232 4.32 5.60 28.38
CA GLN A 232 4.12 4.61 29.45
C GLN A 232 5.10 3.43 29.33
N LEU A 233 5.32 2.91 28.12
CA LEU A 233 6.25 1.80 27.88
C LEU A 233 7.71 2.21 28.05
N ARG A 234 8.10 3.41 27.60
CA ARG A 234 9.43 3.96 27.85
C ARG A 234 9.74 4.03 29.35
N SER A 235 8.80 4.53 30.15
CA SER A 235 8.97 4.67 31.60
C SER A 235 8.96 3.33 32.35
N SER A 236 8.12 2.38 31.95
CA SER A 236 7.93 1.12 32.69
C SER A 236 8.80 -0.06 32.22
N ARG A 237 9.25 -0.04 30.96
CA ARG A 237 9.96 -1.17 30.31
C ARG A 237 11.32 -0.78 29.71
N GLY A 238 11.88 0.37 30.09
CA GLY A 238 13.28 0.70 29.80
C GLY A 238 13.67 0.76 28.32
N GLY A 239 12.74 1.11 27.42
CA GLY A 239 13.04 1.26 25.99
C GLY A 239 12.97 -0.02 25.15
N CYS A 240 12.34 -1.09 25.64
CA CYS A 240 12.05 -2.31 24.87
C CYS A 240 11.05 -2.10 23.71
N PHE A 241 10.37 -0.95 23.66
CA PHE A 241 9.45 -0.58 22.58
C PHE A 241 9.96 0.68 21.87
N GLU A 242 10.04 0.61 20.54
CA GLU A 242 10.35 1.75 19.68
C GLU A 242 9.30 1.89 18.56
N VAL A 243 9.13 3.09 18.01
CA VAL A 243 8.26 3.33 16.85
C VAL A 243 9.10 3.89 15.71
N VAL A 244 8.81 3.45 14.49
CA VAL A 244 9.37 4.01 13.25
C VAL A 244 8.21 4.48 12.38
N LEU A 245 8.15 5.79 12.15
CA LEU A 245 7.20 6.42 11.24
C LEU A 245 7.57 6.08 9.79
N VAL A 246 6.61 5.49 9.09
CA VAL A 246 6.58 5.34 7.64
C VAL A 246 5.62 6.39 7.11
N SER A 247 6.15 7.58 6.85
CA SER A 247 5.32 8.73 6.52
C SER A 247 4.65 8.60 5.15
N SER A 248 3.38 8.99 5.09
CA SER A 248 2.60 9.22 3.86
C SER A 248 2.33 10.71 3.61
N ASP A 249 3.13 11.59 4.22
CA ASP A 249 3.14 13.03 3.92
C ASP A 249 3.56 13.25 2.47
N ARG A 250 3.14 14.38 1.88
CA ARG A 250 3.30 14.63 0.44
C ARG A 250 4.56 15.42 0.12
N GLU A 251 5.06 16.16 1.10
CA GLU A 251 6.21 17.04 0.96
C GLU A 251 7.13 16.97 2.19
N GLN A 252 8.42 17.25 2.00
CA GLN A 252 9.44 17.23 3.05
C GLN A 252 9.05 18.11 4.25
N ASN A 253 8.49 19.30 4.02
CA ASN A 253 8.08 20.22 5.09
C ASN A 253 6.93 19.66 5.95
N GLU A 254 5.97 18.97 5.32
CA GLU A 254 4.88 18.29 6.05
C GLU A 254 5.44 17.16 6.92
N PHE A 255 6.37 16.37 6.36
CA PHE A 255 7.05 15.30 7.06
C PHE A 255 7.86 15.81 8.26
N ASP A 256 8.65 16.87 8.10
CA ASP A 256 9.48 17.42 9.17
C ASP A 256 8.62 17.95 10.33
N ALA A 257 7.53 18.66 10.00
CA ALA A 257 6.58 19.13 11.00
C ALA A 257 5.90 17.97 11.75
N ASN A 258 5.54 16.91 11.03
CA ASN A 258 4.96 15.70 11.58
C ASN A 258 5.92 15.01 12.55
N LEU A 259 7.16 14.75 12.10
CA LEU A 259 8.19 14.09 12.88
C LEU A 259 8.58 14.89 14.13
N CYS A 260 8.67 16.22 14.04
CA CYS A 260 8.93 17.09 15.18
C CYS A 260 7.87 16.99 16.29
N SER A 261 6.64 16.60 15.96
CA SER A 261 5.55 16.45 16.92
C SER A 261 5.54 15.10 17.66
N MET A 262 6.41 14.16 17.26
CA MET A 262 6.40 12.76 17.72
C MET A 262 7.71 12.39 18.44
N PRO A 263 7.67 11.50 19.45
CA PRO A 263 8.83 11.15 20.27
C PRO A 263 9.69 10.01 19.68
N TRP A 264 9.50 9.64 18.41
CA TRP A 264 10.03 8.41 17.83
C TRP A 264 10.75 8.63 16.49
N LEU A 265 11.24 7.55 15.90
CA LEU A 265 12.08 7.55 14.71
C LEU A 265 11.24 7.56 13.42
N ALA A 266 11.88 7.78 12.28
CA ALA A 266 11.25 7.72 10.96
C ALA A 266 12.19 7.15 9.89
N VAL A 267 11.59 6.53 8.87
CA VAL A 267 12.27 6.32 7.59
C VAL A 267 12.42 7.70 6.91
N PRO A 268 13.60 8.05 6.36
CA PRO A 268 13.78 9.33 5.67
C PRO A 268 12.74 9.56 4.57
N PHE A 269 12.35 10.82 4.37
CA PHE A 269 11.26 11.17 3.47
C PHE A 269 11.54 10.77 2.01
N GLU A 270 12.71 11.03 1.45
CA GLU A 270 12.98 10.65 0.05
C GLU A 270 13.28 9.15 -0.15
N ASP A 271 13.21 8.33 0.89
CA ASP A 271 13.59 6.92 0.82
C ASP A 271 12.46 6.01 0.32
N ARG A 272 12.78 5.20 -0.71
CA ARG A 272 11.87 4.22 -1.32
C ARG A 272 11.39 3.15 -0.33
N THR A 273 12.15 2.86 0.74
CA THR A 273 11.74 1.95 1.82
C THR A 273 10.34 2.28 2.35
N ARG A 274 9.90 3.55 2.30
CA ARG A 274 8.51 3.90 2.69
C ARG A 274 7.46 3.21 1.82
N GLN A 275 7.66 3.23 0.51
CA GLN A 275 6.74 2.58 -0.45
C GLN A 275 6.86 1.06 -0.36
N ASP A 276 8.09 0.55 -0.25
CA ASP A 276 8.33 -0.89 -0.08
C ASP A 276 7.62 -1.42 1.17
N LEU A 277 7.68 -0.72 2.30
CA LEU A 277 7.00 -1.16 3.53
C LEU A 277 5.47 -1.15 3.39
N CYS A 278 4.88 -0.17 2.71
CA CYS A 278 3.45 -0.16 2.41
C CYS A 278 3.05 -1.41 1.62
N ARG A 279 3.85 -1.76 0.60
CA ARG A 279 3.64 -2.94 -0.24
C ARG A 279 3.89 -4.25 0.52
N ILE A 280 5.06 -4.39 1.16
CA ILE A 280 5.46 -5.53 1.98
C ILE A 280 4.41 -5.81 3.05
N PHE A 281 3.77 -4.82 3.67
CA PHE A 281 2.74 -5.07 4.69
C PHE A 281 1.29 -4.92 4.19
N ASN A 282 1.10 -4.76 2.87
CA ASN A 282 -0.21 -4.59 2.23
C ASN A 282 -1.06 -3.48 2.90
N ILE A 283 -0.44 -2.34 3.17
CA ILE A 283 -1.06 -1.19 3.83
C ILE A 283 -1.87 -0.42 2.79
N LYS A 284 -3.20 -0.56 2.86
CA LYS A 284 -4.15 0.08 1.93
C LYS A 284 -4.70 1.41 2.42
N ALA A 285 -4.58 1.70 3.71
CA ALA A 285 -5.11 2.90 4.32
C ALA A 285 -4.33 3.28 5.58
N ILE A 286 -4.30 4.58 5.87
CA ILE A 286 -3.70 5.15 7.08
C ILE A 286 -4.80 5.69 8.02
N PRO A 287 -4.59 5.70 9.35
CA PRO A 287 -3.41 5.18 10.04
C PRO A 287 -3.39 3.65 10.07
N ALA A 288 -2.20 3.08 9.99
CA ALA A 288 -1.94 1.67 10.28
C ALA A 288 -0.70 1.53 11.18
N LEU A 289 -0.66 0.49 12.00
CA LEU A 289 0.48 0.18 12.86
C LEU A 289 0.75 -1.32 12.78
N VAL A 290 1.91 -1.67 12.25
CA VAL A 290 2.40 -3.06 12.24
C VAL A 290 3.36 -3.21 13.41
N LEU A 291 3.10 -4.19 14.27
CA LEU A 291 3.92 -4.51 15.42
C LEU A 291 4.86 -5.65 15.06
N ILE A 292 6.16 -5.41 15.22
CA ILE A 292 7.25 -6.34 14.96
C ILE A 292 7.90 -6.70 16.30
N GLY A 293 8.13 -7.99 16.51
CA GLY A 293 8.74 -8.51 17.72
C GLY A 293 10.25 -8.31 17.79
N PRO A 294 10.84 -8.62 18.95
CA PRO A 294 12.29 -8.51 19.17
C PRO A 294 13.10 -9.44 18.26
N ASP A 295 12.49 -10.49 17.73
CA ASP A 295 13.05 -11.40 16.73
C ASP A 295 12.90 -10.89 15.28
N GLY A 296 12.42 -9.65 15.12
CA GLY A 296 12.19 -9.00 13.84
C GLY A 296 10.97 -9.53 13.07
N LYS A 297 10.16 -10.43 13.65
CA LYS A 297 8.98 -11.00 12.97
C LYS A 297 7.71 -10.22 13.30
N PRO A 298 6.72 -10.16 12.37
CA PRO A 298 5.45 -9.50 12.65
C PRO A 298 4.70 -10.21 13.79
N ILE A 299 4.34 -9.46 14.82
CA ILE A 299 3.41 -9.90 15.87
C ILE A 299 1.97 -9.68 15.40
N SER A 300 1.69 -8.50 14.87
CA SER A 300 0.34 -8.13 14.44
C SER A 300 0.36 -6.99 13.44
N THR A 301 -0.48 -7.07 12.40
CA THR A 301 -0.78 -5.94 11.51
C THR A 301 -1.94 -5.08 12.02
N ASN A 302 -2.57 -5.48 13.13
CA ASN A 302 -3.71 -4.80 13.75
C ASN A 302 -3.30 -3.91 14.94
N GLY A 303 -2.04 -3.45 14.96
CA GLY A 303 -1.47 -2.70 16.08
C GLY A 303 -2.25 -1.43 16.43
N LYS A 304 -2.87 -0.78 15.44
CA LYS A 304 -3.71 0.41 15.66
C LYS A 304 -4.84 0.12 16.64
N ASN A 305 -5.57 -0.97 16.41
CA ASN A 305 -6.70 -1.34 17.26
C ASN A 305 -6.22 -1.83 18.64
N ILE A 306 -5.13 -2.59 18.69
CA ILE A 306 -4.51 -3.05 19.94
C ILE A 306 -4.15 -1.85 20.83
N ILE A 307 -3.44 -0.86 20.29
CA ILE A 307 -3.06 0.36 21.03
C ILE A 307 -4.28 1.19 21.43
N THR A 308 -5.26 1.33 20.52
CA THR A 308 -6.47 2.12 20.81
C THR A 308 -7.28 1.52 21.96
N LEU A 309 -7.45 0.20 21.97
CA LEU A 309 -8.23 -0.50 23.00
C LEU A 309 -7.44 -0.66 24.30
N TYR A 310 -6.27 -1.28 24.22
CA TYR A 310 -5.55 -1.78 25.39
C TYR A 310 -4.34 -0.92 25.79
N GLY A 311 -3.86 -0.06 24.88
CA GLY A 311 -2.71 0.82 25.12
C GLY A 311 -1.44 0.04 25.49
N ALA A 312 -0.64 0.60 26.41
CA ALA A 312 0.59 -0.01 26.89
C ALA A 312 0.38 -1.37 27.61
N LYS A 313 -0.81 -1.63 28.15
CA LYS A 313 -1.10 -2.88 28.89
C LYS A 313 -1.00 -4.11 27.99
N ALA A 314 -1.26 -3.96 26.70
CA ALA A 314 -1.16 -5.06 25.75
C ALA A 314 0.28 -5.52 25.49
N PHE A 315 1.31 -4.74 25.85
CA PHE A 315 2.70 -5.13 25.61
C PHE A 315 3.02 -6.48 26.27
N PRO A 316 3.69 -7.44 25.57
CA PRO A 316 4.41 -7.33 24.29
C PRO A 316 3.57 -7.45 23.01
N PHE A 317 2.26 -7.25 23.10
CA PHE A 317 1.27 -7.23 22.02
C PHE A 317 1.04 -8.57 21.33
N THR A 318 1.47 -9.66 21.95
CA THR A 318 1.23 -11.01 21.44
C THR A 318 -0.25 -11.37 21.61
N GLN A 319 -0.70 -12.32 20.80
CA GLN A 319 -2.06 -12.85 20.89
C GLN A 319 -2.37 -13.35 22.32
N SER A 320 -1.43 -14.06 22.95
CA SER A 320 -1.59 -14.54 24.33
C SER A 320 -1.75 -13.40 25.35
N SER A 321 -1.00 -12.30 25.21
CA SER A 321 -1.15 -11.15 26.10
C SER A 321 -2.51 -10.46 25.92
N ILE A 322 -3.03 -10.43 24.69
CA ILE A 322 -4.37 -9.89 24.41
C ILE A 322 -5.45 -10.79 25.01
N GLU A 323 -5.35 -12.11 24.82
CA GLU A 323 -6.29 -13.09 25.38
C GLU A 323 -6.34 -13.05 26.90
N GLU A 324 -5.20 -12.83 27.57
CA GLU A 324 -5.15 -12.66 29.02
C GLU A 324 -5.91 -11.42 29.48
N ILE A 325 -5.73 -10.28 28.78
CA ILE A 325 -6.47 -9.05 29.07
C ILE A 325 -7.97 -9.27 28.89
N GLU A 326 -8.37 -9.87 27.77
CA GLU A 326 -9.77 -10.12 27.46
C GLU A 326 -10.41 -11.11 28.45
N ALA A 327 -9.68 -12.14 28.89
CA ALA A 327 -10.14 -13.07 29.91
C ALA A 327 -10.32 -12.38 31.27
N ASN A 328 -9.41 -11.48 31.65
CA ASN A 328 -9.53 -10.70 32.88
C ASN A 328 -10.71 -9.73 32.82
N LEU A 329 -10.88 -9.01 31.70
CA LEU A 329 -12.05 -8.16 31.48
C LEU A 329 -13.35 -8.95 31.57
N LYS A 330 -13.40 -10.16 31.00
CA LYS A 330 -14.58 -11.03 31.11
C LYS A 330 -14.88 -11.39 32.56
N LYS A 331 -13.86 -11.81 33.33
CA LYS A 331 -14.02 -12.11 34.77
C LYS A 331 -14.51 -10.90 35.56
N GLU A 332 -13.98 -9.71 35.28
CA GLU A 332 -14.46 -8.47 35.91
C GLU A 332 -15.93 -8.23 35.61
N GLY A 333 -16.36 -8.40 34.36
CA GLY A 333 -17.77 -8.22 33.97
C GLY A 333 -18.71 -9.26 34.57
N ASP A 334 -18.25 -10.51 34.72
CA ASP A 334 -19.04 -11.58 35.33
C ASP A 334 -19.28 -11.35 36.84
N LEU A 335 -18.46 -10.50 37.49
CA LEU A 335 -18.65 -10.08 38.89
C LEU A 335 -19.58 -8.87 39.04
N LEU A 336 -19.93 -8.18 37.94
CA LEU A 336 -20.79 -7.00 37.96
C LEU A 336 -22.26 -7.40 37.74
N PRO A 337 -23.23 -6.67 38.37
CA PRO A 337 -24.64 -6.91 38.11
C PRO A 337 -24.99 -6.56 36.65
N ARG A 338 -25.96 -7.30 36.07
CA ARG A 338 -26.37 -7.08 34.66
C ARG A 338 -27.13 -5.77 34.45
N GLN A 339 -27.81 -5.30 35.49
CA GLN A 339 -28.59 -4.07 35.50
C GLN A 339 -28.49 -3.44 36.89
N ILE A 340 -28.57 -2.11 36.95
CA ILE A 340 -28.50 -1.36 38.19
C ILE A 340 -29.39 -0.11 38.11
N GLN A 341 -29.90 0.33 39.26
CA GLN A 341 -30.58 1.62 39.40
C GLN A 341 -29.65 2.59 40.11
N ASP A 342 -29.24 3.64 39.41
CA ASP A 342 -28.46 4.74 40.01
C ASP A 342 -29.42 5.76 40.63
N ILE A 343 -29.18 6.20 41.88
CA ILE A 343 -30.08 7.15 42.56
C ILE A 343 -30.17 8.52 41.85
N LYS A 344 -29.18 8.85 41.03
CA LYS A 344 -29.14 10.12 40.28
C LYS A 344 -29.74 9.99 38.88
N HIS A 345 -30.26 8.82 38.51
CA HIS A 345 -30.83 8.58 37.20
C HIS A 345 -32.12 7.77 37.26
N GLU A 346 -33.14 8.19 36.51
CA GLU A 346 -34.47 7.58 36.57
C GLU A 346 -34.52 6.21 35.88
N HIS A 347 -33.81 6.05 34.75
CA HIS A 347 -33.83 4.79 34.00
C HIS A 347 -32.89 3.73 34.60
N VAL A 348 -33.26 2.46 34.44
CA VAL A 348 -32.37 1.33 34.72
C VAL A 348 -31.19 1.36 33.76
N LEU A 349 -29.97 1.26 34.31
CA LEU A 349 -28.75 1.16 33.53
C LEU A 349 -28.41 -0.31 33.30
N LYS A 350 -27.94 -0.63 32.09
CA LYS A 350 -27.49 -1.98 31.72
C LYS A 350 -25.98 -2.02 31.68
N LEU A 351 -25.41 -3.14 32.14
CA LEU A 351 -23.98 -3.37 31.99
C LEU A 351 -23.67 -3.62 30.51
N ASP A 352 -22.80 -2.80 29.92
CA ASP A 352 -22.36 -2.94 28.54
C ASP A 352 -20.82 -2.85 28.42
N MET A 353 -20.30 -3.42 27.34
CA MET A 353 -18.90 -3.36 26.96
C MET A 353 -18.67 -2.19 25.99
N ALA A 354 -18.38 -1.01 26.52
CA ALA A 354 -18.09 0.20 25.76
C ALA A 354 -16.60 0.34 25.42
N LYS A 355 -16.28 0.61 24.15
CA LYS A 355 -14.89 0.85 23.70
C LYS A 355 -14.29 2.13 24.29
N ALA A 356 -15.12 3.15 24.48
CA ALA A 356 -14.80 4.39 25.18
C ALA A 356 -16.10 5.12 25.53
N TYR A 357 -16.15 5.78 26.68
CA TYR A 357 -17.27 6.62 27.11
C TYR A 357 -16.78 7.72 28.06
N VAL A 358 -17.62 8.70 28.35
CA VAL A 358 -17.36 9.70 29.40
C VAL A 358 -18.35 9.45 30.53
N CYS A 359 -17.83 9.09 31.70
CA CYS A 359 -18.68 8.84 32.86
C CYS A 359 -19.42 10.11 33.26
N TYR A 360 -20.75 10.04 33.36
CA TYR A 360 -21.58 11.18 33.68
C TYR A 360 -21.32 11.71 35.09
N ASN A 361 -21.00 10.85 36.06
CA ASN A 361 -20.74 11.27 37.44
C ASN A 361 -19.38 11.99 37.58
N CYS A 362 -18.28 11.31 37.22
CA CYS A 362 -16.93 11.85 37.47
C CYS A 362 -16.36 12.70 36.31
N LYS A 363 -17.04 12.73 35.16
CA LYS A 363 -16.62 13.42 33.92
C LYS A 363 -15.27 12.97 33.36
N ARG A 364 -14.80 11.78 33.76
CA ARG A 364 -13.56 11.17 33.24
C ARG A 364 -13.88 10.13 32.18
N GLN A 365 -12.94 9.91 31.28
CA GLN A 365 -13.04 8.85 30.26
C GLN A 365 -13.05 7.46 30.92
N GLY A 366 -13.86 6.56 30.39
CA GLY A 366 -13.92 5.14 30.72
C GLY A 366 -13.70 4.27 29.50
N LYS A 367 -13.36 3.00 29.73
CA LYS A 367 -13.24 1.94 28.72
C LYS A 367 -13.69 0.60 29.30
N PHE A 368 -14.07 -0.31 28.42
CA PHE A 368 -14.55 -1.65 28.70
C PHE A 368 -15.91 -1.65 29.39
N TRP A 369 -16.01 -1.82 30.70
CA TRP A 369 -17.31 -1.93 31.36
C TRP A 369 -17.92 -0.55 31.66
N ALA A 370 -19.18 -0.37 31.30
CA ALA A 370 -20.00 0.80 31.62
C ALA A 370 -21.40 0.35 32.07
N PHE A 371 -22.03 1.13 32.93
CA PHE A 371 -23.47 1.07 33.12
C PHE A 371 -24.11 2.15 32.26
N SER A 372 -24.83 1.73 31.22
CA SER A 372 -25.34 2.58 30.14
C SER A 372 -26.86 2.61 30.13
N CYS A 373 -27.42 3.79 29.88
CA CYS A 373 -28.86 3.97 29.67
C CYS A 373 -29.21 3.83 28.19
N ASP A 374 -30.18 2.97 27.84
CA ASP A 374 -30.65 2.85 26.45
C ASP A 374 -31.49 4.05 25.99
N ALA A 375 -32.03 4.84 26.93
CA ALA A 375 -32.96 5.93 26.64
C ALA A 375 -32.27 7.30 26.50
N CYS A 376 -31.06 7.46 27.03
CA CYS A 376 -30.32 8.72 26.98
C CYS A 376 -28.81 8.49 27.10
N ASP A 377 -28.02 9.51 26.79
CA ASP A 377 -26.55 9.47 26.82
C ASP A 377 -26.00 9.57 28.26
N TYR A 378 -26.33 8.55 29.08
CA TYR A 378 -25.94 8.43 30.48
C TYR A 378 -25.16 7.14 30.69
N ASP A 379 -23.83 7.27 30.70
CA ASP A 379 -22.90 6.19 31.00
C ASP A 379 -22.20 6.44 32.34
N LEU A 380 -22.05 5.39 33.15
CA LEU A 380 -21.28 5.45 34.39
C LEU A 380 -20.15 4.42 34.41
N HIS A 381 -19.03 4.80 35.04
CA HIS A 381 -18.08 3.79 35.50
C HIS A 381 -18.77 2.85 36.49
N PRO A 382 -18.44 1.55 36.52
CA PRO A 382 -18.97 0.63 37.52
C PRO A 382 -18.75 1.11 38.96
N THR A 383 -17.65 1.82 39.22
CA THR A 383 -17.31 2.40 40.54
C THR A 383 -17.98 3.74 40.84
N CYS A 384 -18.71 4.32 39.89
CA CYS A 384 -19.36 5.63 40.03
C CYS A 384 -20.87 5.53 40.24
N VAL A 385 -21.42 4.31 40.30
CA VAL A 385 -22.84 4.10 40.58
C VAL A 385 -23.11 4.33 42.07
N GLU A 386 -24.19 5.04 42.36
CA GLU A 386 -24.68 5.25 43.71
C GLU A 386 -26.01 4.52 43.88
N GLU A 387 -26.00 3.45 44.68
CA GLU A 387 -27.20 2.66 45.00
C GLU A 387 -27.90 3.22 46.26
N ALA A 388 -29.23 3.13 46.31
CA ALA A 388 -29.97 3.44 47.53
C ALA A 388 -29.74 2.31 48.56
N CYS A 389 -29.26 2.65 49.76
CA CYS A 389 -29.06 1.70 50.87
C CYS A 389 -30.35 0.99 51.31
#